data_AF-A0A9J8BDV7-F1
#
_entry.id   AF-A0A9J8BDV7-F1
#
_cell.length_a   1.000
_cell.length_b   1.000
_cell.length_c   1.000
_cell.angle_alpha   90.00
_cell.angle_beta   90.00
_cell.angle_gamma   90.00
#
_symmetry.space_group_name_H-M   'P 1'
#
loop_
_entity.id
_entity.type
_entity.pdbx_description
1 polymer ?
#
loop_
_entity_poly.entity_id
_entity_poly.type
_entity_poly.pdbx_seq_one_letter_code
_entity_poly.pdbx_strand_id
1 'polypeptide(L)'
;MEGDRDYREGADYRVNVKSKKHVREQLEKYTDLFKKFLDGQCHISEEDKTKLLKEMVVNFEFTVQENLVVGGLSWDEASEDYCEDYESTINDIMDEKIVETACKRNSYPKQIRNQVVRSLRAERKLLGLYEQAVKPQDLKPDPAQEFVIRNVSAAAPAVFKQASTVMKSLKSLKQAAEGLHQVLDMQPSAESVEIYKEILVGDICPDLHHRLPSTVKRAVSDSEYSADYVPAREIIQKTDVN
;
A
#
# COMPACT_ATOMS: atom_id res chain seq x y z
N MET A 1 47.20 20.93 -51.73
CA MET A 1 47.54 19.52 -51.89
C MET A 1 48.95 19.35 -51.41
N GLU A 2 49.15 18.85 -50.20
CA GLU A 2 50.48 18.51 -49.73
C GLU A 2 50.39 17.42 -48.66
N GLY A 3 50.58 16.19 -49.13
CA GLY A 3 51.18 15.07 -48.41
C GLY A 3 50.55 14.62 -47.11
N ASP A 4 49.61 13.67 -47.21
CA ASP A 4 49.39 12.63 -46.19
C ASP A 4 50.72 11.89 -45.96
N ARG A 5 51.50 12.34 -44.98
CA ARG A 5 52.58 11.56 -44.38
C ARG A 5 52.02 10.91 -43.13
N ASP A 6 51.33 9.79 -43.34
CA ASP A 6 51.14 8.77 -42.31
C ASP A 6 52.55 8.35 -41.84
N TYR A 7 52.97 8.89 -40.71
CA TYR A 7 54.05 8.31 -39.92
C TYR A 7 53.54 6.95 -39.46
N ARG A 8 53.87 5.91 -40.23
CA ARG A 8 53.71 4.52 -39.82
C ARG A 8 54.74 4.25 -38.72
N GLU A 9 54.43 4.74 -37.52
CA GLU A 9 55.25 4.67 -36.33
C GLU A 9 55.38 3.20 -35.91
N GLY A 10 56.60 2.65 -36.03
CA GLY A 10 57.08 1.49 -35.29
C GLY A 10 56.43 0.13 -35.58
N ALA A 11 56.69 -0.48 -36.75
CA ALA A 11 56.55 -1.93 -36.84
C ALA A 11 57.65 -2.58 -35.97
N ASP A 12 57.25 -3.40 -35.00
CA ASP A 12 58.21 -4.19 -34.23
C ASP A 12 58.81 -5.27 -35.13
N TYR A 13 60.11 -5.16 -35.40
CA TYR A 13 60.85 -6.08 -36.26
C TYR A 13 61.32 -7.34 -35.51
N ARG A 14 61.09 -7.40 -34.20
CA ARG A 14 61.45 -8.55 -33.37
C ARG A 14 60.59 -9.76 -33.71
N VAL A 15 61.18 -10.95 -33.62
CA VAL A 15 60.47 -12.19 -33.94
C VAL A 15 59.56 -12.58 -32.79
N ASN A 16 58.27 -12.77 -33.08
CA ASN A 16 57.29 -13.19 -32.08
C ASN A 16 57.33 -14.71 -31.86
N VAL A 17 57.57 -15.11 -30.61
CA VAL A 17 57.65 -16.51 -30.17
C VAL A 17 56.56 -16.80 -29.15
N LYS A 18 56.04 -18.04 -29.15
CA LYS A 18 54.93 -18.44 -28.28
C LYS A 18 55.35 -18.92 -26.90
N SER A 19 56.58 -19.41 -26.72
CA SER A 19 57.08 -19.93 -25.45
C SER A 19 58.56 -19.61 -25.27
N LYS A 20 58.90 -19.06 -24.10
CA LYS A 20 60.27 -18.78 -23.67
C LYS A 20 61.07 -20.06 -23.46
N LYS A 21 60.43 -21.15 -23.01
CA LYS A 21 61.05 -22.48 -22.85
C LYS A 21 61.66 -22.98 -24.15
N HIS A 22 60.93 -22.90 -25.25
CA HIS A 22 61.43 -23.38 -26.54
C HIS A 22 62.69 -22.63 -27.02
N VAL A 23 62.75 -21.31 -26.79
CA VAL A 23 63.91 -20.50 -27.16
C VAL A 23 65.15 -20.91 -26.35
N ARG A 24 64.99 -21.16 -25.05
CA ARG A 24 66.09 -21.63 -24.20
C ARG A 24 66.62 -23.00 -24.62
N GLU A 25 65.73 -23.94 -24.93
CA GLU A 25 66.12 -25.27 -25.44
C GLU A 25 66.90 -25.18 -26.76
N GLN A 26 66.63 -24.18 -27.60
CA GLN A 26 67.40 -23.95 -28.83
C GLN A 26 68.76 -23.29 -28.54
N LEU A 27 68.81 -22.29 -27.65
CA LEU A 27 70.06 -21.65 -27.25
C LEU A 27 71.07 -22.65 -26.64
N GLU A 28 70.58 -23.63 -25.89
CA GLU A 28 71.41 -24.71 -25.35
C GLU A 28 72.07 -25.55 -26.47
N LYS A 29 71.32 -25.89 -27.52
CA LYS A 29 71.87 -26.61 -28.69
C LYS A 29 72.92 -25.79 -29.45
N TYR A 30 72.74 -24.47 -29.54
CA TYR A 30 73.74 -23.58 -30.16
C TYR A 30 75.00 -23.48 -29.30
N THR A 31 74.87 -23.55 -27.97
CA THR A 31 76.02 -23.62 -27.05
C THR A 31 76.88 -24.86 -27.31
N ASP A 32 76.25 -26.02 -27.52
CA ASP A 32 76.97 -27.25 -27.90
C ASP A 32 77.68 -27.13 -29.27
N LEU A 33 77.09 -26.38 -30.21
CA LEU A 33 77.72 -26.11 -31.50
C LEU A 33 78.95 -25.20 -31.37
N PHE A 34 78.87 -24.14 -30.55
CA PHE A 34 80.01 -23.27 -30.28
C PHE A 34 81.15 -24.02 -29.60
N LYS A 35 80.83 -24.94 -28.69
CA LYS A 35 81.81 -25.82 -28.06
C LYS A 35 82.53 -26.68 -29.10
N LYS A 36 81.79 -27.39 -29.96
CA LYS A 36 82.36 -28.19 -31.06
C LYS A 36 83.19 -27.35 -32.04
N PHE A 37 82.77 -26.12 -32.31
CA PHE A 37 83.49 -25.20 -33.19
C PHE A 37 84.86 -24.81 -32.62
N LEU A 38 84.93 -24.50 -31.32
CA LEU A 38 86.18 -24.14 -30.64
C LEU A 38 87.10 -25.35 -30.40
N ASP A 39 86.54 -26.54 -30.18
CA ASP A 39 87.31 -27.79 -30.06
C ASP A 39 88.07 -28.12 -31.36
N GLY A 40 87.50 -27.76 -32.52
CA GLY A 40 88.14 -27.91 -33.83
C GLY A 40 89.30 -26.93 -34.11
N GLN A 41 89.51 -25.92 -33.26
CA GLN A 41 90.58 -24.94 -33.43
C GLN A 41 91.82 -25.34 -32.63
N CYS A 42 92.83 -25.90 -33.31
CA CYS A 42 94.06 -26.39 -32.68
C CYS A 42 95.05 -25.28 -32.25
N HIS A 43 94.79 -24.02 -32.60
CA HIS A 43 95.73 -22.90 -32.43
C HIS A 43 95.45 -22.02 -31.20
N ILE A 44 94.42 -22.35 -30.42
CA ILE A 44 93.97 -21.58 -29.26
C ILE A 44 94.25 -22.40 -27.99
N SER A 45 94.75 -21.76 -26.94
CA SER A 45 94.92 -22.39 -25.62
C SER A 45 93.57 -22.77 -25.02
N GLU A 46 93.50 -23.87 -24.26
CA GLU A 46 92.27 -24.30 -23.58
C GLU A 46 91.70 -23.24 -22.64
N GLU A 47 92.57 -22.44 -21.99
CA GLU A 47 92.15 -21.32 -21.14
C GLU A 47 91.49 -20.19 -21.92
N ASP A 48 91.94 -19.93 -23.15
CA ASP A 48 91.38 -18.87 -24.00
C ASP A 48 90.11 -19.36 -24.72
N LYS A 49 90.04 -20.65 -25.07
CA LYS A 49 88.82 -21.28 -25.62
C LYS A 49 87.65 -21.19 -24.64
N THR A 50 87.88 -21.48 -23.36
CA THR A 50 86.81 -21.44 -22.35
C THR A 50 86.30 -20.01 -22.10
N LYS A 51 87.19 -19.02 -22.09
CA LYS A 51 86.81 -17.60 -22.01
C LYS A 51 86.02 -17.17 -23.23
N LEU A 52 86.50 -17.50 -24.43
CA LEU A 52 85.86 -17.14 -25.69
C LEU A 52 84.49 -17.82 -25.84
N LEU A 53 84.35 -19.08 -25.41
CA LEU A 53 83.07 -19.79 -25.40
C LEU A 53 82.06 -19.05 -24.52
N LYS A 54 82.47 -18.68 -23.30
CA LYS A 54 81.60 -17.97 -22.36
C LYS A 54 81.15 -16.61 -22.90
N GLU A 55 82.07 -15.83 -23.44
CA GLU A 55 81.76 -14.52 -24.04
C GLU A 55 80.85 -14.65 -25.26
N MET A 56 81.12 -15.62 -26.14
CA MET A 56 80.32 -15.87 -27.34
C MET A 56 78.90 -16.30 -26.99
N VAL A 57 78.73 -17.21 -26.01
CA VAL A 57 77.42 -17.67 -25.55
C VAL A 57 76.62 -16.52 -24.95
N VAL A 58 77.22 -15.73 -24.06
CA VAL A 58 76.52 -14.59 -23.41
C VAL A 58 76.13 -13.53 -24.43
N ASN A 59 77.05 -13.14 -25.33
CA ASN A 59 76.76 -12.12 -26.34
C ASN A 59 75.71 -12.60 -27.34
N PHE A 60 75.78 -13.86 -27.76
CA PHE A 60 74.80 -14.45 -28.66
C PHE A 60 73.43 -14.55 -28.01
N GLU A 61 73.35 -15.09 -26.80
CA GLU A 61 72.10 -15.19 -26.04
C GLU A 61 71.45 -13.82 -25.83
N PHE A 62 72.22 -12.83 -25.39
CA PHE A 62 71.73 -11.46 -25.20
C PHE A 62 71.20 -10.86 -26.51
N THR A 63 71.96 -11.01 -27.61
CA THR A 63 71.53 -10.53 -28.92
C THR A 63 70.25 -11.21 -29.39
N VAL A 64 70.12 -12.53 -29.17
CA VAL A 64 68.89 -13.26 -29.50
C VAL A 64 67.74 -12.75 -28.65
N GLN A 65 67.92 -12.57 -27.34
CA GLN A 65 66.87 -12.10 -26.43
C GLN A 65 66.36 -10.70 -26.79
N GLU A 66 67.23 -9.76 -27.18
CA GLU A 66 66.83 -8.42 -27.62
C GLU A 66 66.02 -8.42 -28.93
N ASN A 67 66.25 -9.41 -29.79
CA ASN A 67 65.60 -9.52 -31.10
C ASN A 67 64.33 -10.38 -31.07
N LEU A 68 63.91 -10.84 -29.89
CA LEU A 68 62.72 -11.68 -29.70
C LEU A 68 61.66 -10.96 -28.86
N VAL A 69 60.41 -11.35 -29.11
CA VAL A 69 59.23 -10.94 -28.36
C VAL A 69 58.42 -12.17 -28.03
N VAL A 70 57.95 -12.32 -26.79
CA VAL A 70 57.12 -13.45 -26.38
C VAL A 70 55.69 -12.95 -26.14
N GLY A 71 54.76 -13.30 -27.03
CA GLY A 71 53.36 -12.90 -26.89
C GLY A 71 53.12 -11.38 -26.93
N GLY A 72 54.02 -10.62 -27.54
CA GLY A 72 53.97 -9.15 -27.59
C GLY A 72 54.74 -8.43 -26.48
N LEU A 73 55.32 -9.18 -25.53
CA LEU A 73 56.14 -8.64 -24.43
C LEU A 73 57.63 -8.86 -24.69
N SER A 74 58.49 -7.99 -24.13
CA SER A 74 59.94 -8.18 -24.18
C SER A 74 60.36 -9.43 -23.38
N TRP A 75 61.58 -9.91 -23.62
CA TRP A 75 62.10 -11.12 -22.98
C TRP A 75 62.09 -11.07 -21.44
N ASP A 76 62.32 -9.89 -20.85
CA ASP A 76 62.34 -9.68 -19.40
C ASP A 76 60.93 -9.50 -18.81
N GLU A 77 59.99 -8.96 -19.59
CA GLU A 77 58.60 -8.75 -19.16
C GLU A 77 57.74 -10.01 -19.33
N ALA A 78 58.13 -10.89 -20.25
CA ALA A 78 57.43 -12.14 -20.48
C ALA A 78 57.61 -13.08 -19.27
N SER A 79 56.47 -13.54 -18.74
CA SER A 79 56.46 -14.47 -17.61
C SER A 79 57.22 -15.74 -17.95
N GLU A 80 58.03 -16.21 -17.01
CA GLU A 80 58.60 -17.54 -17.04
C GLU A 80 57.47 -18.58 -17.05
N ASP A 81 57.56 -19.60 -17.91
CA ASP A 81 56.60 -20.71 -17.88
C ASP A 81 56.57 -21.30 -16.46
N TYR A 82 55.40 -21.33 -15.84
CA TYR A 82 55.19 -21.66 -14.43
C TYR A 82 55.86 -23.00 -14.07
N CYS A 83 56.56 -23.03 -12.94
CA CYS A 83 57.15 -24.25 -12.39
C CYS A 83 56.07 -25.30 -12.10
N GLU A 84 56.34 -26.56 -12.39
CA GLU A 84 55.42 -27.71 -12.19
C GLU A 84 54.89 -27.79 -10.74
N ASP A 85 55.68 -27.34 -9.77
CA ASP A 85 55.30 -27.30 -8.34
C ASP A 85 54.11 -26.36 -8.04
N TYR A 86 53.93 -25.31 -8.85
CA TYR A 86 52.84 -24.35 -8.66
C TYR A 86 51.49 -24.91 -9.13
N GLU A 87 51.50 -25.78 -10.15
CA GLU A 87 50.31 -26.44 -10.67
C GLU A 87 49.70 -27.41 -9.65
N SER A 88 50.56 -28.19 -8.96
CA SER A 88 50.14 -29.07 -7.85
C SER A 88 49.50 -28.27 -6.72
N THR A 89 50.10 -27.14 -6.33
CA THR A 89 49.60 -26.29 -5.25
C THR A 89 48.25 -25.66 -5.61
N ILE A 90 48.07 -25.22 -6.86
CA ILE A 90 46.78 -24.69 -7.33
C ILE A 90 45.70 -25.76 -7.28
N ASN A 91 46.02 -26.98 -7.71
CA ASN A 91 45.04 -28.06 -7.73
C ASN A 91 44.57 -28.41 -6.32
N ASP A 92 45.48 -28.48 -5.34
CA ASP A 92 45.13 -28.73 -3.94
C ASP A 92 44.20 -27.64 -3.37
N ILE A 93 44.50 -26.37 -3.66
CA ILE A 93 43.63 -25.24 -3.26
C ILE A 93 42.26 -25.36 -3.92
N MET A 94 42.21 -25.76 -5.20
CA MET A 94 40.96 -25.93 -5.92
C MET A 94 40.11 -27.04 -5.29
N ASP A 95 40.72 -28.19 -4.99
CA ASP A 95 40.04 -29.32 -4.36
C ASP A 95 39.52 -28.96 -2.96
N GLU A 96 40.31 -28.23 -2.16
CA GLU A 96 39.86 -27.71 -0.88
C GLU A 96 38.59 -26.84 -1.04
N LYS A 97 38.58 -25.93 -2.02
CA LYS A 97 37.44 -25.04 -2.27
C LYS A 97 36.22 -25.78 -2.81
N ILE A 98 36.42 -26.81 -3.62
CA ILE A 98 35.33 -27.68 -4.10
C ILE A 98 34.67 -28.38 -2.91
N VAL A 99 35.47 -29.00 -2.03
CA VAL A 99 34.96 -29.70 -0.84
C VAL A 99 34.26 -28.74 0.12
N GLU A 100 34.87 -27.59 0.41
CA GLU A 100 34.28 -26.54 1.26
C GLU A 100 32.90 -26.12 0.72
N THR A 101 32.82 -25.88 -0.58
CA THR A 101 31.59 -25.46 -1.24
C THR A 101 30.52 -26.56 -1.21
N ALA A 102 30.89 -27.81 -1.47
CA ALA A 102 29.98 -28.95 -1.39
C ALA A 102 29.43 -29.13 0.04
N CYS A 103 30.30 -29.02 1.05
CA CYS A 103 29.93 -29.06 2.47
C CYS A 103 28.96 -27.94 2.84
N LYS A 104 29.22 -26.70 2.41
CA LYS A 104 28.31 -25.57 2.64
C LYS A 104 26.95 -25.80 1.99
N ARG A 105 26.91 -26.22 0.72
CA ARG A 105 25.67 -26.52 -0.02
C ARG A 105 24.83 -27.60 0.65
N ASN A 106 25.46 -28.60 1.27
CA ASN A 106 24.75 -29.68 1.96
C ASN A 106 24.26 -29.28 3.37
N SER A 107 25.09 -28.58 4.15
CA SER A 107 24.87 -28.38 5.59
C SER A 107 24.11 -27.09 5.89
N TYR A 108 24.42 -25.99 5.20
CA TYR A 108 23.91 -24.66 5.58
C TYR A 108 22.39 -24.52 5.39
N PRO A 109 21.78 -25.00 4.29
CA PRO A 109 20.32 -24.91 4.14
C PRO A 109 19.57 -25.60 5.27
N LYS A 110 20.10 -26.73 5.78
CA LYS A 110 19.50 -27.48 6.89
C LYS A 110 19.59 -26.69 8.21
N GLN A 111 20.72 -26.04 8.47
CA GLN A 111 20.92 -25.21 9.66
C GLN A 111 20.06 -23.93 9.61
N ILE A 112 20.09 -23.21 8.49
CA ILE A 112 19.31 -21.99 8.26
C ILE A 112 17.82 -22.28 8.41
N ARG A 113 17.31 -23.33 7.75
CA ARG A 113 15.90 -23.74 7.86
C ARG A 113 15.49 -23.93 9.31
N ASN A 114 16.30 -24.64 10.11
CA ASN A 114 15.95 -24.90 11.50
C ASN A 114 15.89 -23.60 12.32
N GLN A 115 16.78 -22.64 12.06
CA GLN A 115 16.77 -21.35 12.74
C GLN A 115 15.58 -20.49 12.34
N VAL A 116 15.26 -20.41 11.04
CA VAL A 116 14.11 -19.64 10.52
C VAL A 116 12.79 -20.23 11.02
N VAL A 117 12.66 -21.56 11.06
CA VAL A 117 11.45 -22.21 11.61
C VAL A 117 11.29 -21.89 13.10
N ARG A 118 12.38 -21.85 13.88
CA ARG A 118 12.33 -21.47 15.30
C ARG A 118 11.92 -20.01 15.48
N SER A 119 12.47 -19.08 14.68
CA SER A 119 12.12 -17.66 14.77
C SER A 119 10.67 -17.42 14.39
N LEU A 120 10.18 -18.00 13.30
CA LEU A 120 8.76 -17.89 12.88
C LEU A 120 7.80 -18.46 13.94
N ARG A 121 8.18 -19.58 14.58
CA ARG A 121 7.38 -20.13 15.69
C ARG A 121 7.37 -19.19 16.90
N ALA A 122 8.48 -18.54 17.21
CA ALA A 122 8.56 -17.59 18.32
C ALA A 122 7.72 -16.33 18.03
N GLU A 123 7.79 -15.80 16.81
CA GLU A 123 6.97 -14.67 16.37
C GLU A 123 5.48 -14.99 16.41
N ARG A 124 5.08 -16.18 15.93
CA ARG A 124 3.67 -16.63 16.04
C ARG A 124 3.22 -16.77 17.49
N LYS A 125 4.07 -17.25 18.39
CA LYS A 125 3.76 -17.30 19.84
C LYS A 125 3.60 -15.90 20.42
N LEU A 126 4.46 -14.96 20.04
CA LEU A 126 4.36 -13.56 20.46
C LEU A 126 3.04 -12.93 19.99
N LEU A 127 2.65 -13.16 18.74
CA LEU A 127 1.38 -12.66 18.20
C LEU A 127 0.17 -13.20 18.99
N GLY A 128 0.19 -14.47 19.39
CA GLY A 128 -0.87 -15.06 20.22
C GLY A 128 -1.04 -14.37 21.58
N LEU A 129 0.01 -13.74 22.13
CA LEU A 129 -0.10 -12.96 23.36
C LEU A 129 -0.83 -11.62 23.14
N TYR A 130 -0.71 -11.02 21.95
CA TYR A 130 -1.41 -9.78 21.62
C TYR A 130 -2.92 -9.98 21.44
N GLU A 131 -3.33 -11.11 20.83
CA GLU A 131 -4.74 -11.44 20.61
C GLU A 131 -5.55 -11.50 21.93
N GLN A 132 -4.93 -11.96 23.01
CA GLN A 132 -5.59 -12.05 24.31
C GLN A 132 -5.66 -10.71 25.06
N ALA A 133 -4.77 -9.75 24.73
CA ALA A 133 -4.64 -8.49 25.44
C ALA A 133 -5.73 -7.46 25.08
N VAL A 134 -6.37 -7.59 23.91
CA VAL A 134 -7.34 -6.62 23.40
C VAL A 134 -8.75 -7.21 23.44
N LYS A 135 -9.36 -7.24 24.63
CA LYS A 135 -10.83 -7.38 24.71
C LYS A 135 -11.45 -5.99 24.53
N PRO A 136 -12.38 -5.80 23.57
CA PRO A 136 -13.09 -4.53 23.46
C PRO A 136 -13.84 -4.27 24.77
N GLN A 137 -13.74 -3.04 25.27
CA GLN A 137 -14.44 -2.63 26.47
C GLN A 137 -15.94 -2.54 26.14
N ASP A 138 -16.76 -3.37 26.78
CA ASP A 138 -18.21 -3.33 26.62
C ASP A 138 -18.73 -1.97 27.13
N LEU A 139 -19.15 -1.12 26.19
CA LEU A 139 -19.81 0.15 26.49
C LEU A 139 -21.20 -0.15 27.03
N LYS A 140 -21.37 -0.05 28.35
CA LYS A 140 -22.71 -0.10 28.95
C LYS A 140 -23.48 1.16 28.55
N PRO A 141 -24.78 1.03 28.19
CA PRO A 141 -25.63 2.20 27.94
C PRO A 141 -25.65 3.11 29.16
N ASP A 142 -25.63 4.42 28.92
CA ASP A 142 -25.81 5.40 30.00
C ASP A 142 -27.22 5.24 30.60
N PRO A 143 -27.36 5.01 31.93
CA PRO A 143 -28.66 4.89 32.57
C PRO A 143 -29.57 6.11 32.34
N ALA A 144 -29.01 7.30 32.13
CA ALA A 144 -29.79 8.48 31.78
C ALA A 144 -30.42 8.36 30.38
N GLN A 145 -29.67 7.81 29.41
CA GLN A 145 -30.16 7.57 28.05
C GLN A 145 -31.27 6.50 28.04
N GLU A 146 -31.13 5.42 28.80
CA GLU A 146 -32.17 4.38 28.92
C GLU A 146 -33.48 4.94 29.48
N PHE A 147 -33.41 5.81 30.48
CA PHE A 147 -34.58 6.47 31.06
C PHE A 147 -35.30 7.36 30.03
N VAL A 148 -34.54 8.15 29.26
CA VAL A 148 -35.11 9.02 28.21
C VAL A 148 -35.80 8.18 27.13
N ILE A 149 -35.14 7.12 26.64
CA ILE A 149 -35.71 6.23 25.61
C ILE A 149 -37.01 5.59 26.12
N ARG A 150 -37.03 5.14 27.37
CA ARG A 150 -38.22 4.51 27.97
C ARG A 150 -39.39 5.47 28.09
N ASN A 151 -39.14 6.71 28.51
CA ASN A 151 -40.19 7.72 28.66
C ASN A 151 -40.77 8.13 27.30
N VAL A 152 -39.91 8.37 26.32
CA VAL A 152 -40.34 8.74 24.95
C VAL A 152 -41.13 7.60 24.33
N SER A 153 -40.66 6.35 24.44
CA SER A 153 -41.37 5.19 23.89
C SER A 153 -42.72 4.93 24.59
N ALA A 154 -42.85 5.22 25.89
CA ALA A 154 -44.12 5.12 26.60
C ALA A 154 -45.12 6.22 26.21
N ALA A 155 -44.64 7.45 25.98
CA ALA A 155 -45.49 8.60 25.65
C ALA A 155 -45.91 8.65 24.17
N ALA A 156 -45.06 8.20 23.25
CA ALA A 156 -45.27 8.31 21.81
C ALA A 156 -46.61 7.73 21.30
N PRO A 157 -47.09 6.55 21.74
CA PRO A 157 -48.35 6.00 21.25
C PRO A 157 -49.57 6.83 21.63
N ALA A 158 -49.57 7.45 22.82
CA ALA A 158 -50.67 8.30 23.28
C ALA A 158 -50.74 9.58 22.45
N VAL A 159 -49.59 10.22 22.24
CA VAL A 159 -49.47 11.43 21.39
C VAL A 159 -49.89 11.12 19.95
N PHE A 160 -49.47 9.98 19.40
CA PHE A 160 -49.86 9.57 18.05
C PHE A 160 -51.38 9.37 17.91
N LYS A 161 -52.02 8.73 18.89
CA LYS A 161 -53.47 8.55 18.91
C LYS A 161 -54.20 9.90 18.95
N GLN A 162 -53.74 10.83 19.80
CA GLN A 162 -54.32 12.17 19.88
C GLN A 162 -54.18 12.91 18.54
N ALA A 163 -52.99 12.90 17.93
CA ALA A 163 -52.76 13.51 16.63
C ALA A 163 -53.64 12.90 15.53
N SER A 164 -53.80 11.58 15.51
CA SER A 164 -54.69 10.89 14.57
C SER A 164 -56.15 11.31 14.74
N THR A 165 -56.62 11.43 15.99
CA THR A 165 -57.99 11.88 16.30
C THR A 165 -58.21 13.32 15.86
N VAL A 166 -57.28 14.23 16.17
CA VAL A 166 -57.35 15.65 15.76
C VAL A 166 -57.38 15.78 14.24
N MET A 167 -56.55 15.00 13.53
CA MET A 167 -56.54 15.03 12.07
C MET A 167 -57.86 14.53 11.46
N LYS A 168 -58.48 13.52 12.06
CA LYS A 168 -59.82 13.05 11.63
C LYS A 168 -60.90 14.10 11.89
N SER A 169 -60.92 14.70 13.09
CA SER A 169 -61.91 15.71 13.44
C SER A 169 -61.75 16.99 12.62
N LEU A 170 -60.52 17.39 12.32
CA LEU A 170 -60.23 18.52 11.42
C LEU A 170 -60.77 18.28 10.01
N LYS A 171 -60.63 17.05 9.49
CA LYS A 171 -61.19 16.69 8.18
C LYS A 171 -62.72 16.79 8.16
N SER A 172 -63.40 16.31 9.20
CA SER A 172 -64.86 16.44 9.31
C SER A 172 -65.30 17.90 9.46
N LEU A 173 -64.57 18.69 10.25
CA LEU A 173 -64.86 20.12 10.43
C LEU A 173 -64.72 20.89 9.11
N LYS A 174 -63.67 20.60 8.34
CA LYS A 174 -63.48 21.17 7.00
C LYS A 174 -64.67 20.89 6.09
N GLN A 175 -65.13 19.64 6.05
CA GLN A 175 -66.29 19.26 5.23
C GLN A 175 -67.59 19.97 5.67
N ALA A 176 -67.81 20.12 6.97
CA ALA A 176 -68.96 20.86 7.49
C ALA A 176 -68.89 22.34 7.13
N ALA A 177 -67.71 22.96 7.23
CA ALA A 177 -67.51 24.35 6.85
C ALA A 177 -67.72 24.58 5.34
N GLU A 178 -67.21 23.69 4.48
CA GLU A 178 -67.44 23.73 3.03
C GLU A 178 -68.92 23.55 2.68
N GLY A 179 -69.62 22.63 3.35
CA GLY A 179 -71.07 22.44 3.16
C GLY A 179 -71.89 23.66 3.57
N LEU A 180 -71.55 24.31 4.70
CA LEU A 180 -72.20 25.55 5.12
C LEU A 180 -71.93 26.69 4.14
N HIS A 181 -70.69 26.83 3.67
CA HIS A 181 -70.35 27.82 2.66
C HIS A 181 -71.15 27.61 1.37
N GLN A 182 -71.29 26.37 0.91
CA GLN A 182 -72.10 26.04 -0.26
C GLN A 182 -73.57 26.45 -0.08
N VAL A 183 -74.17 26.21 1.10
CA VAL A 183 -75.56 26.62 1.38
C VAL A 183 -75.71 28.15 1.35
N LEU A 184 -74.74 28.89 1.88
CA LEU A 184 -74.75 30.34 1.87
C LEU A 184 -74.60 30.94 0.46
N ASP A 185 -73.89 30.24 -0.43
CA ASP A 185 -73.68 30.68 -1.83
C ASP A 185 -74.86 30.32 -2.75
N MET A 186 -75.77 29.44 -2.34
CA MET A 186 -76.96 29.09 -3.12
C MET A 186 -78.00 30.22 -3.05
N GLN A 187 -78.46 30.70 -4.21
CA GLN A 187 -79.59 31.63 -4.25
C GLN A 187 -80.91 30.91 -3.93
N PRO A 188 -81.82 31.53 -3.16
CA PRO A 188 -83.13 30.95 -2.88
C PRO A 188 -83.92 30.77 -4.18
N SER A 189 -84.60 29.62 -4.30
CA SER A 189 -85.51 29.32 -5.41
C SER A 189 -86.57 30.42 -5.57
N ALA A 190 -86.96 30.73 -6.81
CA ALA A 190 -87.98 31.74 -7.09
C ALA A 190 -89.29 31.49 -6.29
N GLU A 191 -89.66 30.22 -6.14
CA GLU A 191 -90.84 29.79 -5.37
C GLU A 191 -90.70 30.08 -3.87
N SER A 192 -89.51 29.91 -3.29
CA SER A 192 -89.32 30.23 -1.87
C SER A 192 -89.26 31.73 -1.63
N VAL A 193 -88.70 32.51 -2.56
CA VAL A 193 -88.72 33.98 -2.50
C VAL A 193 -90.15 34.52 -2.58
N GLU A 194 -91.02 33.94 -3.40
CA GLU A 194 -92.44 34.32 -3.48
C GLU A 194 -93.18 34.02 -2.17
N ILE A 195 -93.00 32.83 -1.59
CA ILE A 195 -93.58 32.48 -0.28
C ILE A 195 -93.05 33.41 0.83
N TYR A 196 -91.75 33.73 0.85
CA TYR A 196 -91.20 34.67 1.83
C TYR A 196 -91.78 36.08 1.67
N LYS A 197 -92.06 36.53 0.44
CA LYS A 197 -92.75 37.80 0.19
C LYS A 197 -94.21 37.76 0.63
N GLU A 198 -94.91 36.65 0.42
CA GLU A 198 -96.30 36.47 0.85
C GLU A 198 -96.43 36.44 2.39
N ILE A 199 -95.49 35.78 3.08
CA ILE A 199 -95.55 35.64 4.55
C ILE A 199 -95.00 36.88 5.28
N LEU A 200 -93.96 37.54 4.77
CA LEU A 200 -93.36 38.71 5.44
C LEU A 200 -93.85 40.07 4.94
N VAL A 201 -94.50 40.18 3.77
CA VAL A 201 -94.79 41.49 3.12
C VAL A 201 -96.25 41.66 2.66
N GLY A 202 -97.18 40.78 3.08
CA GLY A 202 -98.61 40.88 2.74
C GLY A 202 -99.53 41.48 3.83
N ASP A 203 -99.87 42.77 3.67
CA ASP A 203 -101.02 43.58 4.15
C ASP A 203 -101.21 44.01 5.65
N ILE A 204 -100.64 45.18 5.97
CA ILE A 204 -101.10 46.33 6.81
C ILE A 204 -101.88 46.10 8.15
N CYS A 205 -101.11 46.24 9.26
CA CYS A 205 -101.29 46.99 10.53
C CYS A 205 -102.56 46.92 11.44
N PRO A 206 -102.46 47.26 12.75
CA PRO A 206 -101.28 47.51 13.60
C PRO A 206 -101.28 46.71 14.92
N ASP A 207 -100.15 46.78 15.62
CA ASP A 207 -99.93 46.48 17.04
C ASP A 207 -99.11 45.19 17.34
N LEU A 208 -98.17 45.35 18.27
CA LEU A 208 -97.25 44.34 18.84
C LEU A 208 -96.08 43.84 17.97
N HIS A 209 -95.04 44.68 17.81
CA HIS A 209 -93.66 44.17 17.73
C HIS A 209 -92.93 44.35 19.05
N HIS A 210 -93.18 43.41 19.97
CA HIS A 210 -92.17 43.03 20.93
C HIS A 210 -90.95 42.48 20.17
N ARG A 211 -89.81 43.09 20.47
CA ARG A 211 -88.47 42.77 20.00
C ARG A 211 -88.11 41.32 20.33
N LEU A 212 -88.36 40.39 19.40
CA LEU A 212 -87.77 39.05 19.45
C LEU A 212 -86.27 39.15 19.15
N PRO A 213 -85.36 38.77 20.07
CA PRO A 213 -83.93 38.77 19.79
C PRO A 213 -83.59 37.63 18.83
N SER A 214 -82.81 37.95 17.80
CA SER A 214 -82.29 37.00 16.80
C SER A 214 -81.53 35.84 17.47
N THR A 215 -81.81 34.62 17.03
CA THR A 215 -81.27 33.32 17.48
C THR A 215 -79.75 33.28 17.64
N VAL A 216 -79.00 34.05 16.86
CA VAL A 216 -77.53 34.11 16.90
C VAL A 216 -77.00 34.56 18.27
N LYS A 217 -77.69 35.48 18.97
CA LYS A 217 -77.23 36.00 20.27
C LYS A 217 -77.33 34.96 21.40
N ARG A 218 -78.23 33.98 21.26
CA ARG A 218 -78.39 32.90 22.26
C ARG A 218 -77.22 31.92 22.23
N ALA A 219 -76.76 31.56 21.02
CA ALA A 219 -75.67 30.58 20.86
C ALA A 219 -74.31 31.09 21.39
N VAL A 220 -74.05 32.41 21.31
CA VAL A 220 -72.81 33.00 21.86
C VAL A 220 -72.81 32.93 23.39
N SER A 221 -73.94 33.24 24.01
CA SER A 221 -74.12 33.25 25.48
C SER A 221 -73.92 31.85 26.08
N ASP A 222 -74.41 30.80 25.42
CA ASP A 222 -74.31 29.43 25.93
C ASP A 222 -72.88 28.85 25.80
N SER A 223 -72.06 29.39 24.89
CA SER A 223 -70.65 28.97 24.73
C SER A 223 -69.72 29.54 25.81
N GLU A 224 -70.04 30.71 26.36
CA GLU A 224 -69.26 31.34 27.44
C GLU A 224 -69.34 30.52 28.74
N TYR A 225 -70.47 29.86 29.02
CA TYR A 225 -70.65 28.99 30.19
C TYR A 225 -69.88 27.66 30.12
N SER A 226 -69.45 27.23 28.93
CA SER A 226 -68.73 25.95 28.75
C SER A 226 -67.21 26.08 28.93
N ALA A 227 -66.66 27.30 28.92
CA ALA A 227 -65.21 27.52 29.00
C ALA A 227 -64.65 27.35 30.43
N ASP A 228 -65.50 27.47 31.46
CA ASP A 228 -65.08 27.51 32.87
C ASP A 228 -65.10 26.13 33.57
N TYR A 229 -65.38 25.04 32.85
CA TYR A 229 -65.42 23.69 33.43
C TYR A 229 -64.03 23.05 33.47
N VAL A 230 -63.40 23.03 34.66
CA VAL A 230 -62.16 22.27 34.94
C VAL A 230 -62.51 20.97 35.66
N PRO A 231 -62.29 19.77 35.06
CA PRO A 231 -62.55 18.50 35.73
C PRO A 231 -61.49 18.21 36.80
N ALA A 232 -61.93 17.99 38.05
CA ALA A 232 -61.05 17.61 39.15
C ALA A 232 -60.39 16.24 38.89
N ARG A 233 -59.05 16.22 38.81
CA ARG A 233 -58.26 14.98 38.85
C ARG A 233 -57.90 14.65 40.29
N GLU A 234 -58.09 13.39 40.64
CA GLU A 234 -57.80 12.78 41.94
C GLU A 234 -56.40 13.11 42.44
N ILE A 235 -56.37 13.82 43.57
CA ILE A 235 -55.18 14.06 44.37
C ILE A 235 -54.96 12.80 45.21
N ILE A 236 -54.14 11.86 44.74
CA ILE A 236 -53.59 10.81 45.59
C ILE A 236 -52.38 11.41 46.30
N GLN A 237 -52.60 11.88 47.53
CA GLN A 237 -51.56 12.08 48.53
C GLN A 237 -50.98 10.70 48.88
N LYS A 238 -49.72 10.45 48.52
CA LYS A 238 -48.89 9.48 49.25
C LYS A 238 -48.42 10.17 50.52
N THR A 239 -49.01 9.79 51.63
CA THR A 239 -48.45 9.98 52.97
C THR A 239 -47.26 9.03 53.12
N ASP A 240 -46.07 9.59 53.28
CA ASP A 240 -44.89 8.88 53.78
C ASP A 240 -45.07 8.62 55.29
N VAL A 241 -45.05 7.35 55.68
CA VAL A 241 -44.74 6.89 57.05
C VAL A 241 -43.91 5.60 56.93
N ASN A 242 -42.65 5.70 57.36
CA ASN A 242 -41.65 4.66 57.65
C ASN A 242 -41.21 3.67 56.56
#